data_AF-A0A7X3PNR1-F1
#
_entry.id   AF-A0A7X3PNR1-F1
#
_cell.length_a   1.000
_cell.length_b   1.000
_cell.length_c   1.000
_cell.angle_alpha   90.00
_cell.angle_beta   90.00
_cell.angle_gamma   90.00
#
_symmetry.space_group_name_H-M   'P 1'
#
loop_
_entity.id
_entity.type
_entity.pdbx_description
1 polymer ?
#
loop_
_entity_poly.entity_id
_entity_poly.type
_entity_poly.pdbx_seq_one_letter_code
_entity_poly.pdbx_strand_id
1 'polypeptide(L)' 'MITARIAADFVEEYATLLELSGTSPFRVRAYANAVRALETLTSPLDELLAAGTLTEVKG' A
#
# COMPACT_ATOMS: atom_id res chain seq x y z
N MET A 1 -16.62 0.80 3.82
CA MET A 1 -15.49 0.34 4.66
C MET A 1 -14.38 -0.04 3.69
N ILE A 2 -13.24 0.66 3.71
CA ILE A 2 -12.10 0.31 2.84
C ILE A 2 -11.35 -0.82 3.55
N THR A 3 -11.12 -1.94 2.86
CA THR A 3 -10.39 -3.08 3.42
C THR A 3 -8.93 -3.04 2.95
N ALA A 4 -8.04 -3.66 3.74
CA ALA A 4 -6.62 -3.76 3.40
C ALA A 4 -6.40 -4.39 2.01
N ARG A 5 -7.21 -5.41 1.65
CA ARG A 5 -7.15 -6.05 0.33
C ARG A 5 -7.49 -5.08 -0.81
N ILE A 6 -8.59 -4.32 -0.70
CA ILE A 6 -8.98 -3.36 -1.76
C ILE A 6 -7.89 -2.29 -1.93
N ALA A 7 -7.29 -1.84 -0.84
CA ALA A 7 -6.17 -0.90 -0.90
C ALA A 7 -4.93 -1.53 -1.56
N ALA A 8 -4.61 -2.78 -1.23
CA ALA A 8 -3.49 -3.51 -1.81
C ALA A 8 -3.66 -3.67 -3.33
N ASP A 9 -4.83 -4.13 -3.79
CA ASP A 9 -5.13 -4.31 -5.21
C ASP A 9 -4.96 -2.99 -5.99
N PHE A 10 -5.49 -1.89 -5.46
CA PHE A 10 -5.35 -0.56 -6.07
C PHE A 10 -3.90 -0.09 -6.14
N VAL A 11 -3.14 -0.27 -5.05
CA VAL A 11 -1.74 0.15 -4.99
C VAL A 11 -0.87 -0.69 -5.93
N GLU A 12 -1.16 -1.99 -6.08
CA GLU A 12 -0.47 -2.87 -7.02
C GLU A 12 -0.71 -2.47 -8.47
N GLU A 13 -1.97 -2.18 -8.83
CA GLU A 13 -2.31 -1.68 -10.17
C GLU A 13 -1.63 -0.34 -10.44
N TYR A 14 -1.64 0.57 -9.47
CA TYR A 14 -0.95 1.86 -9.57
C TYR A 14 0.57 1.71 -9.74
N ALA A 15 1.20 0.79 -8.99
CA ALA A 15 2.63 0.51 -9.11
C ALA A 15 3.00 0.01 -10.51
N THR A 16 2.16 -0.87 -11.07
CA THR A 16 2.32 -1.41 -12.43
C THR A 16 2.25 -0.27 -13.46
N LEU A 17 1.28 0.62 -13.34
CA LEU A 17 1.15 1.78 -14.22
C LEU A 17 2.36 2.72 -14.13
N LEU A 18 2.86 2.97 -12.92
CA LEU A 18 4.05 3.79 -12.71
C LEU A 18 5.32 3.17 -13.32
N GLU A 19 5.48 1.86 -13.20
CA GLU A 19 6.59 1.15 -13.84
C GLU A 19 6.55 1.32 -15.36
N LEU A 20 5.38 1.11 -15.97
CA LEU A 20 5.17 1.29 -17.40
C LEU A 20 5.36 2.75 -17.86
N SER A 21 5.08 3.72 -16.99
CA SER A 21 5.27 5.14 -17.29
C SER A 21 6.73 5.61 -17.18
N GLY A 22 7.68 4.71 -16.91
CA GLY A 22 9.10 5.05 -16.76
C GLY A 22 9.43 5.77 -15.45
N THR A 23 8.62 5.57 -14.40
CA THR A 23 8.87 6.12 -13.07
C THR A 23 10.16 5.55 -12.45
N SER A 24 10.75 6.28 -11.50
CA SER A 24 11.90 5.81 -10.73
C SER A 24 11.69 4.38 -10.14
N PRO A 25 12.65 3.46 -10.31
CA PRO A 25 12.62 2.12 -9.70
C PRO A 25 12.53 2.12 -8.19
N PHE A 26 12.90 3.23 -7.52
CA PHE A 26 12.72 3.38 -6.08
C PHE A 26 11.24 3.50 -5.71
N ARG A 27 10.47 4.31 -6.46
CA ARG A 27 9.03 4.50 -6.19
C ARG A 27 8.24 3.22 -6.45
N VAL A 28 8.52 2.53 -7.55
CA VAL A 28 7.87 1.23 -7.86
C VAL A 28 8.10 0.23 -6.72
N ARG A 29 9.32 0.13 -6.20
CA ARG A 29 9.65 -0.75 -5.06
C ARG A 29 8.96 -0.33 -3.77
N ALA A 30 8.82 0.97 -3.51
CA ALA A 30 8.08 1.47 -2.35
C ALA A 30 6.60 1.05 -2.41
N TYR A 31 5.94 1.19 -3.57
CA TYR A 31 4.56 0.73 -3.70
C TYR A 31 4.43 -0.80 -3.57
N ALA A 32 5.36 -1.57 -4.14
CA ALA A 32 5.35 -3.02 -3.95
C ALA A 32 5.55 -3.43 -2.47
N ASN A 33 6.32 -2.67 -1.69
CA ASN A 33 6.45 -2.91 -0.25
C ASN A 33 5.18 -2.52 0.52
N ALA A 34 4.54 -1.42 0.13
CA ALA A 34 3.26 -1.00 0.70
C ALA A 34 2.16 -2.06 0.48
N VAL A 35 2.11 -2.70 -0.70
CA VAL A 35 1.18 -3.83 -0.96
C VAL A 35 1.41 -4.96 0.04
N ARG A 36 2.65 -5.42 0.22
CA ARG A 36 2.99 -6.47 1.20
C ARG A 36 2.65 -6.06 2.63
N ALA A 37 2.84 -4.79 2.98
CA ALA A 37 2.47 -4.28 4.30
C ALA A 37 0.95 -4.31 4.52
N LEU A 38 0.17 -3.91 3.51
CA LEU A 38 -1.29 -3.97 3.54
C LEU A 38 -1.81 -5.41 3.68
N GLU A 39 -1.21 -6.38 2.97
CA GLU A 39 -1.59 -7.80 3.05
C GLU A 39 -1.27 -8.45 4.40
N THR A 40 -0.32 -7.89 5.16
CA THR A 40 0.17 -8.45 6.43
C THR A 40 -0.29 -7.65 7.65
N LEU A 41 -1.21 -6.69 7.46
CA LEU A 41 -1.77 -5.92 8.56
C LEU A 41 -2.41 -6.82 9.63
N THR A 42 -2.00 -6.62 10.87
CA THR A 42 -2.56 -7.31 12.03
C THR A 42 -3.83 -6.67 12.56
N SER A 43 -4.06 -5.40 12.19
CA SER A 43 -5.22 -4.60 12.60
C SER A 43 -6.01 -4.16 11.37
N PRO A 44 -7.34 -3.98 11.48
CA PRO A 44 -8.16 -3.45 10.40
C PRO A 44 -7.64 -2.09 9.90
N LEU A 45 -7.62 -1.92 8.57
CA LEU A 45 -7.10 -0.70 7.94
C LEU A 45 -7.88 0.56 8.36
N ASP A 46 -9.19 0.45 8.51
CA ASP A 46 -10.06 1.53 8.96
C ASP A 46 -9.75 1.99 10.39
N GLU A 47 -9.40 1.09 11.30
CA GLU A 47 -8.94 1.43 12.64
C GLU A 47 -7.63 2.22 12.61
N LEU A 48 -6.65 1.79 11.80
CA LEU A 48 -5.37 2.48 11.65
C LEU A 48 -5.52 3.87 11.02
N LEU A 49 -6.44 4.01 10.06
CA LEU A 49 -6.77 5.29 9.44
C LEU A 49 -7.46 6.24 10.42
N ALA A 50 -8.42 5.73 11.21
CA ALA A 50 -9.10 6.51 12.23
C ALA A 50 -8.14 6.97 13.35
N ALA A 51 -7.17 6.13 13.70
CA ALA A 51 -6.13 6.44 14.68
C ALA A 51 -5.00 7.33 14.12
N GLY A 52 -4.86 7.44 12.79
CA GLY A 52 -3.78 8.17 12.14
C GLY A 52 -2.40 7.49 12.24
N THR A 53 -2.37 6.19 12.53
CA THR A 53 -1.14 5.43 12.81
C THR A 53 -0.65 4.57 11.65
N LEU A 54 -1.33 4.61 10.48
CA LEU A 54 -0.95 3.80 9.32
C LEU A 54 0.52 4.00 8.89
N THR A 55 1.07 5.21 9.04
CA THR A 55 2.46 5.51 8.69
C THR A 55 3.50 4.88 9.62
N GLU A 56 3.07 4.30 10.75
CA GLU A 56 3.93 3.52 11.65
C GLU A 56 4.13 2.09 11.15
N VAL A 57 3.28 1.63 10.22
CA VAL A 57 3.44 0.34 9.55
C VAL A 57 4.64 0.42 8.60
N LYS A 58 5.58 -0.49 8.76
CA LYS A 58 6.76 -0.58 7.90
C LYS A 58 6.36 -1.13 6.52
N GLY A 59 6.50 -0.31 5.48
CA GLY A 59 6.20 -0.69 4.10
C GLY A 59 6.33 0.48 3.15
#